data_AF-C6H4G2-F1
#
_entry.id   AF-C6H4G2-F1
#
_cell.length_a   1.000
_cell.length_b   1.000
_cell.length_c   1.000
_cell.angle_alpha   90.00
_cell.angle_beta   90.00
_cell.angle_gamma   90.00
#
_symmetry.space_group_name_H-M   'P 1'
#
loop_
_entity.id
_entity.type
_entity.pdbx_description
1 polymer ?
#
loop_
_entity_poly.entity_id
_entity_poly.type
_entity_poly.pdbx_seq_one_letter_code
_entity_poly.pdbx_strand_id
1 'polypeptide(L)'
;MAHSKRNTSLPHFTAYERSLLRTTWGTQRTRLSRESFLPFSSCRLCLLPARSPVVACATNGDLFCRECAVNDLLAQRKRSNGRKGAGTRGAG
;
A
#
# COMPACT_ATOMS: atom_id res chain seq x y z
N MET A 1 -25.04 -36.35 -23.55
CA MET A 1 -24.61 -34.99 -23.16
C MET A 1 -23.11 -34.99 -22.89
N ALA A 2 -22.31 -34.30 -23.71
CA ALA A 2 -20.85 -34.26 -23.53
C ALA A 2 -20.44 -33.18 -22.52
N HIS A 3 -19.82 -33.61 -21.43
CA HIS A 3 -19.23 -32.75 -20.40
C HIS A 3 -17.82 -32.29 -20.82
N SER A 4 -17.70 -31.50 -21.89
CA SER A 4 -16.39 -30.94 -22.31
C SER A 4 -16.41 -29.44 -22.55
N LYS A 5 -17.34 -28.72 -21.91
CA LYS A 5 -17.48 -27.26 -22.09
C LYS A 5 -16.28 -26.46 -21.55
N ARG A 6 -15.30 -27.09 -20.89
CA ARG A 6 -14.01 -26.51 -20.48
C ARG A 6 -12.88 -27.56 -20.56
N ASN A 7 -12.29 -27.70 -21.74
CA ASN A 7 -11.12 -28.55 -21.96
C ASN A 7 -9.84 -27.77 -21.59
N THR A 8 -9.29 -28.01 -20.40
CA THR A 8 -8.09 -27.35 -19.86
C THR A 8 -6.78 -28.10 -20.17
N SER A 9 -6.79 -29.14 -21.00
CA SER A 9 -5.60 -29.95 -21.32
C SER A 9 -4.90 -29.55 -22.62
N LEU A 10 -5.26 -28.40 -23.21
CA LEU A 10 -4.57 -27.90 -24.40
C LEU A 10 -3.15 -27.44 -24.04
N PRO A 11 -2.13 -27.73 -24.88
CA PRO A 11 -0.75 -27.32 -24.64
C PRO A 11 -0.52 -25.80 -24.80
N HIS A 12 -1.59 -25.03 -25.00
CA HIS A 12 -1.56 -23.58 -25.11
C HIS A 12 -2.68 -23.00 -24.26
N PHE A 13 -2.39 -21.88 -23.59
CA PHE A 13 -3.42 -21.15 -22.88
C PHE A 13 -4.44 -20.55 -23.84
N THR A 14 -5.70 -20.62 -23.47
CA THR A 14 -6.78 -19.88 -24.11
C THR A 14 -6.67 -18.38 -23.78
N ALA A 15 -7.38 -17.52 -24.53
CA ALA A 15 -7.40 -16.09 -24.24
C ALA A 15 -7.86 -15.77 -22.81
N TYR A 16 -8.84 -16.53 -22.29
CA TYR A 16 -9.35 -16.37 -20.94
C TYR A 16 -8.31 -16.74 -19.87
N GLU A 17 -7.60 -17.87 -20.02
CA GLU A 17 -6.53 -18.27 -19.09
C GLU A 17 -5.37 -17.29 -19.10
N ARG A 18 -4.99 -16.76 -20.27
CA ARG A 18 -4.00 -15.66 -20.35
C ARG A 18 -4.45 -14.42 -19.60
N SER A 19 -5.76 -14.11 -19.61
CA SER A 19 -6.30 -12.97 -18.86
C SER A 19 -6.22 -13.16 -17.34
N LEU A 20 -6.38 -14.40 -16.84
CA LEU A 20 -6.24 -14.73 -15.42
C LEU A 20 -4.78 -14.67 -14.95
N LEU A 21 -3.84 -15.09 -15.80
CA LEU A 21 -2.40 -15.08 -15.48
C LEU A 21 -1.76 -13.70 -15.68
N ARG A 22 -2.51 -12.73 -16.21
CA ARG A 22 -2.01 -11.43 -16.64
C ARG A 22 -1.52 -10.55 -15.50
N THR A 23 -1.77 -10.87 -14.24
CA THR A 23 -1.24 -10.17 -13.06
C THR A 23 0.02 -10.83 -12.50
N THR A 24 0.23 -12.12 -12.79
CA THR A 24 1.30 -12.92 -12.20
C THR A 24 2.48 -13.11 -13.15
N TRP A 25 2.23 -13.16 -14.47
CA TRP A 25 3.25 -13.44 -15.49
C TRP A 25 3.23 -12.39 -16.61
N GLY A 26 4.40 -12.16 -17.22
CA GLY A 26 4.58 -11.22 -18.34
C GLY A 26 4.90 -9.79 -17.94
N THR A 27 4.96 -8.89 -18.92
CA THR A 27 5.28 -7.47 -18.70
C THR A 27 4.09 -6.74 -18.09
N GLN A 28 4.23 -6.30 -16.84
CA GLN A 28 3.26 -5.43 -16.18
C GLN A 28 3.56 -3.97 -16.52
N ARG A 29 2.51 -3.22 -16.89
CA ARG A 29 2.58 -1.76 -16.99
C ARG A 29 1.59 -1.18 -16.00
N THR A 30 2.09 -0.42 -15.04
CA THR A 30 1.28 0.33 -14.09
C THR A 30 1.70 1.79 -14.09
N ARG A 31 0.78 2.69 -13.75
CA ARG A 31 1.10 4.11 -13.58
C ARG A 31 1.72 4.28 -12.20
N LEU A 32 3.04 4.40 -12.16
CA LEU A 32 3.77 4.65 -10.92
C LEU A 32 3.53 6.08 -10.45
N SER A 33 3.28 6.24 -9.15
CA SER A 33 3.12 7.55 -8.52
C SER A 33 4.48 8.15 -8.19
N ARG A 34 4.50 9.45 -7.86
CA ARG A 34 5.71 10.17 -7.43
C ARG A 34 6.44 9.48 -6.26
N GLU A 35 5.69 8.77 -5.41
CA GLU A 35 6.23 8.05 -4.26
C GLU A 35 7.00 6.77 -4.63
N SER A 36 6.88 6.30 -5.87
CA SER A 36 7.57 5.08 -6.33
C SER A 36 9.01 5.35 -6.77
N PHE A 37 9.37 6.61 -7.03
CA PHE A 37 10.68 7.02 -7.57
C PHE A 37 11.38 8.05 -6.68
N LEU A 38 11.21 7.96 -5.37
CA LEU A 38 11.89 8.86 -4.45
C LEU A 38 13.40 8.61 -4.47
N PRO A 39 14.23 9.68 -4.52
CA PRO A 39 15.66 9.56 -4.28
C PRO A 39 15.95 8.94 -2.91
N PHE A 40 17.08 8.23 -2.82
CA PHE A 40 17.64 7.79 -1.54
C PHE A 40 17.70 8.98 -0.56
N SER A 41 17.34 8.75 0.72
CA SER A 41 17.23 9.76 1.79
C SER A 41 16.03 10.74 1.73
N SER A 42 15.03 10.51 0.89
CA SER A 42 13.80 11.32 0.90
C SER A 42 12.86 10.92 2.05
N CYS A 43 12.19 11.92 2.63
CA CYS A 43 11.17 11.72 3.66
C CYS A 43 9.91 11.10 3.06
N ARG A 44 9.36 10.06 3.71
CA ARG A 44 8.17 9.35 3.22
C ARG A 44 6.85 10.10 3.44
N LEU A 45 6.83 11.13 4.27
CA LEU A 45 5.62 11.96 4.52
C LEU A 45 5.52 13.17 3.59
N CYS A 46 6.60 13.95 3.44
CA CYS A 46 6.59 15.15 2.59
C CYS A 46 7.13 14.92 1.18
N LEU A 47 7.70 13.74 0.91
CA LEU A 47 8.23 13.34 -0.40
C LEU A 47 9.31 14.30 -0.94
N LEU A 48 10.06 14.92 -0.04
CA LEU A 48 11.18 15.80 -0.32
C LEU A 48 12.44 15.22 0.37
N PRO A 49 13.65 15.66 -0.01
CA PRO A 49 14.87 15.29 0.70
C PRO A 49 14.72 15.53 2.21
N ALA A 50 15.04 14.51 3.03
CA ALA A 50 14.77 14.58 4.46
C ALA A 50 15.65 15.63 5.15
N ARG A 51 15.03 16.54 5.91
CA ARG A 51 15.72 17.51 6.77
C ARG A 51 15.74 16.98 8.19
N SER A 52 16.92 16.94 8.82
CA SER A 52 17.12 16.32 10.14
C SER A 52 16.47 14.92 10.21
N PRO A 53 17.00 13.95 9.45
CA PRO A 53 16.36 12.66 9.26
C PRO A 53 16.24 11.90 10.58
N VAL A 54 15.08 11.30 10.78
CA VAL A 54 14.82 10.29 11.81
C VAL A 54 14.43 9.01 11.11
N VAL A 55 15.03 7.90 11.54
CA VAL A 55 14.70 6.56 11.06
C VAL A 55 13.63 5.99 11.96
N ALA A 56 12.49 5.60 11.39
CA ALA A 56 11.47 4.88 12.14
C ALA A 56 11.67 3.38 12.00
N CYS A 57 11.59 2.67 13.13
CA CYS A 57 11.69 1.22 13.26
C CYS A 57 13.04 0.64 12.79
N ALA A 58 13.69 -0.11 13.67
CA ALA A 58 14.98 -0.75 13.37
C ALA A 58 14.90 -1.77 12.22
N THR A 59 13.71 -2.31 11.93
CA THR A 59 13.52 -3.41 10.98
C THR A 59 13.24 -2.96 9.54
N ASN A 60 12.49 -1.86 9.36
CA ASN A 60 12.04 -1.41 8.04
C ASN A 60 12.84 -0.22 7.48
N GLY A 61 13.55 0.52 8.33
CA GLY A 61 14.49 1.58 7.91
C GLY A 61 13.81 2.78 7.23
N ASP A 62 12.55 3.05 7.54
CA ASP A 62 11.80 4.14 6.92
C ASP A 62 12.34 5.51 7.36
N LEU A 63 12.52 6.43 6.40
CA LEU A 63 13.13 7.75 6.62
C LEU A 63 12.09 8.88 6.63
N PHE A 64 12.18 9.75 7.65
CA PHE A 64 11.27 10.88 7.84
C PHE A 64 12.02 12.15 8.25
N CYS A 65 11.46 13.32 7.94
CA CYS A 65 11.84 14.56 8.62
C CYS A 65 11.33 14.52 10.06
N ARG A 66 12.11 15.06 11.01
CA ARG A 66 11.71 15.16 12.42
C ARG A 66 10.36 15.86 12.61
N GLU A 67 10.16 16.99 11.95
CA GLU A 67 8.91 17.76 12.02
C GLU A 67 7.70 16.97 11.48
N CYS A 68 7.89 16.26 10.35
CA CYS A 68 6.82 15.49 9.73
C CYS A 68 6.41 14.32 10.61
N ALA A 69 7.39 13.59 11.17
CA ALA A 69 7.13 12.46 12.06
C ALA A 69 6.36 12.89 13.32
N VAL A 70 6.79 13.98 13.97
CA VAL A 70 6.12 14.48 15.19
C VAL A 70 4.70 14.96 14.88
N ASN A 71 4.49 15.70 13.79
CA ASN A 71 3.17 16.17 13.40
C ASN A 71 2.22 15.02 13.08
N ASP A 72 2.70 13.98 12.41
CA ASP A 72 1.91 12.81 12.10
C ASP A 72 1.51 12.05 13.39
N LEU A 73 2.45 11.82 14.32
CA LEU A 73 2.14 11.19 15.61
C LEU A 73 1.13 11.98 16.44
N LEU A 74 1.23 13.32 16.45
CA LEU A 74 0.26 14.17 17.12
C LEU A 74 -1.13 14.10 16.45
N ALA A 75 -1.19 14.07 15.12
CA ALA A 75 -2.43 13.90 14.37
C ALA A 75 -3.08 12.53 14.63
N GLN A 76 -2.28 11.46 14.66
CA GLN A 76 -2.73 10.12 15.01
C GLN A 76 -3.33 10.09 16.41
N ARG A 77 -2.62 10.62 17.43
CA ARG A 77 -3.12 10.68 18.81
C ARG A 77 -4.45 11.44 18.92
N LYS A 78 -4.59 12.57 18.22
CA LYS A 78 -5.85 13.34 18.18
C LYS A 78 -7.00 12.51 17.62
N ARG A 79 -6.77 11.75 16.53
CA ARG A 79 -7.75 10.83 15.94
C ARG A 79 -8.13 9.70 16.92
N SER A 80 -7.15 9.13 17.63
CA SER A 80 -7.38 8.07 18.62
C SER A 80 -8.21 8.53 19.82
N ASN A 81 -7.96 9.75 20.32
CA ASN A 81 -8.71 10.31 21.45
C ASN A 81 -10.14 10.71 21.07
N GLY A 82 -10.38 11.17 19.83
CA GLY A 82 -11.71 11.52 19.34
C GLY A 82 -12.67 10.33 19.20
N ARG A 83 -12.16 9.10 19.06
CA ARG A 83 -12.99 7.89 18.93
C ARG A 83 -13.52 7.34 20.26
N LYS A 84 -12.96 7.76 21.42
CA LYS A 84 -13.40 7.30 22.74
C LYS A 84 -14.72 7.92 23.22
N GLY A 85 -15.28 8.90 22.51
CA GLY A 85 -16.53 9.61 22.88
C GLY A 85 -17.82 9.12 22.20
N ALA A 86 -17.78 8.10 21.34
CA ALA A 86 -18.91 7.69 20.50
C ALA A 86 -19.49 6.29 20.84
N GLY A 87 -19.27 5.80 22.07
CA GLY A 87 -19.57 4.41 22.45
C GLY A 87 -20.35 4.24 23.76
N THR A 88 -21.25 5.16 24.13
CA THR A 88 -22.22 4.94 25.23
C THR A 88 -23.50 5.74 25.02
N ARG A 89 -24.32 5.41 24.01
CA ARG A 89 -25.74 5.83 23.98
C ARG A 89 -26.57 4.73 23.35
N GLY A 90 -27.45 4.12 24.15
CA GLY A 90 -28.62 3.38 23.66
C GLY A 90 -28.65 1.88 23.97
N ALA A 91 -28.89 1.53 25.24
CA ALA A 91 -29.64 0.33 25.61
C ALA A 91 -30.29 0.62 26.96
N GLY A 92 -31.51 1.15 26.91
CA GLY A 92 -32.41 1.41 28.02
C GLY A 92 -33.83 1.32 27.48
#